data_AF-A0A4D7QHM5-F1
#
_entry.id   AF-A0A4D7QHM5-F1
#
_cell.length_a   1.000
_cell.length_b   1.000
_cell.length_c   1.000
_cell.angle_alpha   90.00
_cell.angle_beta   90.00
_cell.angle_gamma   90.00
#
_symmetry.space_group_name_H-M   'P 1'
#
loop_
_entity.id
_entity.type
_entity.pdbx_description
1 polymer ?
#
loop_
_entity_poly.entity_id
_entity_poly.type
_entity_poly.pdbx_seq_one_letter_code
_entity_poly.pdbx_strand_id
1 'polypeptide(L)'
;MIRLVLAFLLSLTATWPITAAEAPRQPGPVDAIQAIYVAYRGATLGGPALRQVYSARLTRLIAADEAATPEGEVGTIDWDVFVNGNDWRLGPVTVDLIAQSGDRAEVRARFTNHEQPRENRFDLVREGGRWLVDDIRTTNSQGPWSMVKTLTDAASRPPQ
;
A
#
# COMPACT_ATOMS: atom_id res chain seq x y z
N MET A 1 17.61 -41.60 73.43
CA MET A 1 17.28 -40.17 73.53
C MET A 1 17.45 -39.53 72.15
N ILE A 2 16.46 -38.73 71.71
CA ILE A 2 16.52 -37.65 70.68
C ILE A 2 16.58 -38.16 69.22
N ARG A 3 15.49 -38.21 68.43
CA ARG A 3 14.58 -37.21 67.80
C ARG A 3 14.90 -36.99 66.30
N LEU A 4 13.90 -37.36 65.49
CA LEU A 4 13.58 -37.08 64.09
C LEU A 4 13.79 -35.60 63.69
N VAL A 5 14.20 -35.30 62.44
CA VAL A 5 13.49 -34.36 61.53
C VAL A 5 13.83 -34.69 60.06
N LEU A 6 12.82 -35.18 59.34
CA LEU A 6 12.73 -35.20 57.88
C LEU A 6 12.48 -33.75 57.40
N ALA A 7 13.31 -33.21 56.52
CA ALA A 7 13.03 -31.94 55.85
C ALA A 7 12.44 -32.22 54.45
N PHE A 8 11.12 -32.19 54.37
CA PHE A 8 10.36 -32.24 53.12
C PHE A 8 10.41 -30.84 52.48
N LEU A 9 11.20 -30.68 51.41
CA LEU A 9 11.24 -29.46 50.61
C LEU A 9 9.99 -29.39 49.72
N LEU A 10 8.94 -28.70 50.18
CA LEU A 10 7.83 -28.28 49.33
C LEU A 10 8.32 -27.24 48.33
N SER A 11 8.43 -27.63 47.06
CA SER A 11 8.67 -26.71 45.95
C SER A 11 7.34 -26.10 45.52
N LEU A 12 7.08 -24.84 45.89
CA LEU A 12 5.96 -24.07 45.37
C LEU A 12 6.24 -23.71 43.90
N THR A 13 5.61 -24.41 42.96
CA THR A 13 5.57 -23.97 41.56
C THR A 13 4.52 -22.89 41.41
N ALA A 14 4.93 -21.63 41.41
CA ALA A 14 4.06 -20.53 41.01
C ALA A 14 3.78 -20.65 39.51
N THR A 15 2.59 -21.13 39.14
CA THR A 15 2.08 -21.04 37.78
C THR A 15 1.69 -19.59 37.51
N TRP A 16 2.61 -18.80 36.95
CA TRP A 16 2.25 -17.52 36.36
C TRP A 16 1.39 -17.78 35.12
N PRO A 17 0.25 -17.08 34.96
CA PRO A 17 -0.49 -17.14 33.71
C PRO A 17 0.39 -16.55 32.62
N ILE A 18 0.74 -17.36 31.63
CA ILE A 18 1.29 -16.85 30.38
C ILE A 18 0.11 -16.19 29.67
N THR A 19 -0.02 -14.88 29.83
CA THR A 19 -0.85 -14.09 28.92
C THR A 19 -0.14 -14.11 27.57
N ALA A 20 -0.67 -14.89 26.63
CA ALA A 20 -0.22 -14.84 25.25
C ALA A 20 -0.45 -13.42 24.73
N ALA A 21 0.63 -12.66 24.53
CA ALA A 21 0.55 -11.39 23.83
C ALA A 21 0.12 -11.69 22.38
N GLU A 22 -1.01 -11.14 21.96
CA GLU A 22 -1.43 -11.23 20.57
C GLU A 22 -0.42 -10.46 19.72
N ALA A 23 0.29 -11.16 18.83
CA ALA A 23 1.28 -10.53 17.97
C ALA A 23 0.60 -9.44 17.14
N PRO A 24 1.24 -8.27 16.92
CA PRO A 24 0.66 -7.21 16.10
C PRO A 24 0.20 -7.78 14.76
N ARG A 25 -1.08 -7.60 14.43
CA ARG A 25 -1.63 -8.01 13.14
C ARG A 25 -0.85 -7.30 12.03
N GLN A 26 -0.26 -8.08 11.12
CA GLN A 26 0.37 -7.55 9.92
C GLN A 26 -0.70 -6.85 9.05
N PRO A 27 -0.48 -5.60 8.59
CA PRO A 27 -1.43 -4.91 7.72
C PRO A 27 -1.77 -5.74 6.47
N GLY A 28 -3.06 -5.79 6.15
CA GLY A 28 -3.60 -6.41 4.95
C GLY A 28 -3.53 -5.49 3.72
N PRO A 29 -3.95 -5.97 2.54
CA PRO A 29 -3.91 -5.18 1.31
C PRO A 29 -4.88 -3.99 1.37
N VAL A 30 -6.04 -4.15 2.02
CA VAL A 30 -6.99 -3.04 2.25
C VAL A 30 -6.37 -1.98 3.15
N ASP A 31 -5.70 -2.39 4.24
CA ASP A 31 -5.05 -1.47 5.17
C ASP A 31 -3.97 -0.62 4.47
N ALA A 32 -3.22 -1.23 3.54
CA ALA A 32 -2.21 -0.52 2.75
C ALA A 32 -2.83 0.59 1.88
N ILE A 33 -3.94 0.33 1.19
CA ILE A 33 -4.63 1.34 0.39
C ILE A 33 -5.32 2.39 1.28
N GLN A 34 -5.91 1.99 2.39
CA GLN A 34 -6.50 2.93 3.35
C GLN A 34 -5.46 3.90 3.92
N ALA A 35 -4.25 3.42 4.24
CA ALA A 35 -3.16 4.26 4.74
C ALA A 35 -2.78 5.38 3.76
N ILE A 36 -2.78 5.09 2.45
CA ILE A 36 -2.55 6.09 1.40
C ILE A 36 -3.61 7.19 1.49
N TYR A 37 -4.90 6.84 1.50
CA TYR A 37 -5.99 7.83 1.56
C TYR A 37 -6.11 8.57 2.89
N VAL A 38 -5.67 7.97 4.01
CA VAL A 38 -5.56 8.66 5.31
C VAL A 38 -4.51 9.77 5.23
N ALA A 39 -3.40 9.56 4.54
CA ALA A 39 -2.34 10.55 4.42
C ALA A 39 -2.79 11.81 3.63
N TYR A 40 -3.72 11.68 2.68
CA TYR A 40 -4.36 12.84 2.02
C TYR A 40 -5.17 13.71 3.00
N ARG A 41 -5.75 13.12 4.06
CA ARG A 41 -6.50 13.89 5.08
C ARG A 41 -5.58 14.69 5.99
N GLY A 42 -4.34 14.23 6.18
CA GLY A 42 -3.29 14.95 6.90
C GLY A 42 -2.47 15.90 6.02
N ALA A 43 -2.87 16.11 4.75
CA ALA A 43 -2.11 16.83 3.72
C ALA A 43 -0.65 16.36 3.54
N THR A 44 -0.39 15.09 3.87
CA THR A 44 0.97 14.54 3.96
C THR A 44 1.18 13.45 2.92
N LEU A 45 1.14 13.81 1.64
CA LEU A 45 1.79 13.01 0.59
C LEU A 45 2.40 13.93 -0.48
N GLY A 46 3.68 13.70 -0.74
CA GLY A 46 4.47 14.35 -1.79
C GLY A 46 5.89 13.75 -1.79
N GLY A 47 6.50 13.60 -2.97
CA GLY A 47 7.90 13.19 -3.10
C GLY A 47 8.22 11.74 -2.66
N PRO A 48 9.41 11.45 -2.09
CA PRO A 48 9.91 10.10 -1.82
C PRO A 48 9.01 9.16 -1.01
N ALA A 49 8.04 9.71 -0.25
CA ALA A 49 7.05 8.92 0.49
C ALA A 49 6.12 8.11 -0.45
N LEU A 50 5.83 8.61 -1.66
CA LEU A 50 5.05 7.87 -2.67
C LEU A 50 5.84 6.67 -3.22
N ARG A 51 7.17 6.77 -3.34
CA ARG A 51 7.98 5.63 -3.78
C ARG A 51 7.94 4.45 -2.82
N GLN A 52 7.66 4.68 -1.53
CA GLN A 52 7.61 3.63 -0.52
C GLN A 52 6.33 2.78 -0.57
N VAL A 53 5.32 3.20 -1.35
CA VAL A 53 4.06 2.47 -1.51
C VAL A 53 4.01 1.62 -2.77
N TYR A 54 4.97 1.79 -3.69
CA TYR A 54 5.05 1.03 -4.94
C TYR A 54 5.88 -0.25 -4.79
N SER A 55 5.55 -1.26 -5.58
CA SER A 55 6.33 -2.49 -5.69
C SER A 55 7.71 -2.21 -6.30
N ALA A 56 8.67 -3.10 -6.08
CA ALA A 56 9.99 -3.00 -6.70
C ALA A 56 9.90 -2.96 -8.25
N ARG A 57 8.89 -3.62 -8.84
CA ARG A 57 8.65 -3.59 -10.28
C ARG A 57 8.20 -2.21 -10.75
N LEU A 58 7.15 -1.65 -10.12
CA LEU A 58 6.60 -0.35 -10.50
C LEU A 58 7.59 0.79 -10.22
N THR A 59 8.19 0.79 -9.02
CA THR A 59 9.64 0.96 -8.81
C THR A 59 10.48 1.43 -10.01
N ARG A 60 10.96 0.40 -10.72
CA ARG A 60 11.88 0.52 -11.84
C ARG A 60 11.25 1.17 -13.06
N LEU A 61 9.95 1.01 -13.29
CA LEU A 61 9.27 1.65 -14.43
C LEU A 61 9.22 3.16 -14.25
N ILE A 62 8.91 3.63 -13.05
CA ILE A 62 8.93 5.07 -12.72
C ILE A 62 10.36 5.61 -12.88
N ALA A 63 11.36 4.91 -12.35
CA ALA A 63 12.76 5.35 -12.46
C ALA A 63 13.26 5.39 -13.92
N ALA A 64 12.81 4.46 -14.76
CA ALA A 64 13.15 4.45 -16.18
C ALA A 64 12.52 5.64 -16.93
N ASP A 65 11.27 5.97 -16.61
CA ASP A 65 10.59 7.15 -17.15
C ASP A 65 11.26 8.45 -16.70
N GLU A 66 11.56 8.58 -15.40
CA GLU A 66 12.32 9.72 -14.84
C GLU A 66 13.68 9.89 -15.55
N ALA A 67 14.40 8.80 -15.82
CA ALA A 67 15.71 8.85 -16.47
C ALA A 67 15.64 9.18 -17.98
N ALA A 68 14.51 8.87 -18.63
CA ALA A 68 14.26 9.20 -20.04
C ALA A 68 13.67 10.60 -20.23
N THR A 69 13.21 11.24 -19.15
CA THR A 69 12.59 12.56 -19.17
C THR A 69 13.66 13.65 -19.26
N PRO A 70 13.57 14.60 -20.22
CA PRO A 70 14.49 15.73 -20.30
C PRO A 70 14.50 16.58 -19.03
N GLU A 71 15.63 17.21 -18.73
CA GLU A 71 15.74 18.10 -17.57
C GLU A 71 14.73 19.26 -17.66
N GLY A 72 13.94 19.45 -16.61
CA GLY A 72 12.90 20.48 -16.55
C GLY A 72 11.53 20.05 -17.08
N GLU A 73 11.42 18.88 -17.71
CA GLU A 73 10.15 18.29 -18.14
C GLU A 73 9.55 17.40 -17.04
N VAL A 74 8.23 17.21 -17.12
CA VAL A 74 7.52 16.22 -16.30
C VAL A 74 7.49 14.90 -17.06
N GLY A 75 7.71 13.79 -16.36
CA GLY A 75 7.66 12.46 -16.95
C GLY A 75 6.26 12.09 -17.48
N THR A 76 6.10 10.87 -17.97
CA THR A 76 4.85 10.43 -18.61
C THR A 76 3.63 10.53 -17.69
N ILE A 77 3.82 10.38 -16.38
CA ILE A 77 2.77 10.55 -15.38
C ILE A 77 2.89 11.95 -14.78
N ASP A 78 2.08 12.88 -15.28
CA ASP A 78 2.05 14.29 -14.86
C ASP A 78 0.89 14.65 -13.92
N TRP A 79 0.19 13.65 -13.37
CA TRP A 79 -0.93 13.80 -12.44
C TRP A 79 -0.77 12.92 -11.19
N ASP A 80 -1.54 13.23 -10.13
CA ASP A 80 -1.65 12.36 -8.97
C ASP A 80 -2.57 11.16 -9.27
N VAL A 81 -1.94 10.01 -9.45
CA VAL A 81 -2.57 8.72 -9.77
C VAL A 81 -3.55 8.21 -8.72
N PHE A 82 -3.42 8.60 -7.45
CA PHE A 82 -4.29 8.11 -6.37
C PHE A 82 -5.61 8.88 -6.30
N VAL A 83 -5.64 10.12 -6.79
CA VAL A 83 -6.83 10.99 -6.78
C VAL A 83 -7.35 11.33 -8.18
N ASN A 84 -6.64 10.89 -9.24
CA ASN A 84 -6.93 11.19 -10.64
C ASN A 84 -7.03 12.71 -10.90
N GLY A 85 -6.03 13.48 -10.51
CA GLY A 85 -6.02 14.92 -10.70
C GLY A 85 -4.71 15.60 -10.30
N ASN A 86 -4.60 16.89 -10.58
CA ASN A 86 -3.45 17.72 -10.18
C ASN A 86 -3.67 18.39 -8.82
N ASP A 87 -4.92 18.52 -8.40
CA ASP A 87 -5.36 18.93 -7.08
C ASP A 87 -6.40 17.94 -6.52
N TRP A 88 -6.72 18.10 -5.24
CA TRP A 88 -7.70 17.25 -4.60
C TRP A 88 -8.63 17.98 -3.63
N ARG A 89 -9.89 17.57 -3.69
CA ARG A 89 -10.93 17.83 -2.68
C ARG A 89 -11.71 16.54 -2.51
N LEU A 90 -11.19 15.68 -1.64
CA LEU A 90 -11.70 14.32 -1.45
C LEU A 90 -12.96 14.29 -0.57
N GLY A 91 -13.99 13.60 -1.04
CA GLY A 91 -15.09 13.13 -0.19
C GLY A 91 -14.70 11.88 0.62
N PRO A 92 -15.69 11.20 1.23
CA PRO A 92 -15.46 9.91 1.85
C PRO A 92 -14.83 8.89 0.89
N VAL A 93 -13.85 8.14 1.37
CA VAL A 93 -13.18 7.08 0.61
C VAL A 93 -13.64 5.74 1.16
N THR A 94 -14.15 4.88 0.27
CA THR A 94 -14.48 3.47 0.56
C THR A 94 -13.43 2.59 -0.11
N VAL A 95 -12.83 1.68 0.66
CA VAL A 95 -11.80 0.75 0.17
C VAL A 95 -12.27 -0.68 0.40
N ASP A 96 -12.38 -1.46 -0.66
CA ASP A 96 -12.85 -2.84 -0.63
C ASP A 96 -11.81 -3.80 -1.20
N LEU A 97 -11.65 -4.97 -0.57
CA LEU A 97 -10.95 -6.10 -1.18
C LEU A 97 -11.82 -6.69 -2.30
N ILE A 98 -11.25 -6.85 -3.49
CA ILE A 98 -11.91 -7.51 -4.64
C ILE A 98 -11.50 -8.97 -4.72
N ALA A 99 -10.21 -9.23 -4.66
CA ALA A 99 -9.65 -10.57 -4.70
C ALA A 99 -8.31 -10.62 -3.94
N GLN A 100 -7.97 -11.79 -3.41
CA GLN A 100 -6.65 -12.04 -2.83
C GLN A 100 -6.25 -13.49 -3.09
N SER A 101 -5.03 -13.71 -3.56
CA SER A 101 -4.44 -15.03 -3.78
C SER A 101 -2.96 -15.00 -3.44
N GLY A 102 -2.59 -15.67 -2.35
CA GLY A 102 -1.22 -15.67 -1.82
C GLY A 102 -0.70 -14.25 -1.61
N ASP A 103 0.39 -13.92 -2.30
CA ASP A 103 1.07 -12.63 -2.25
C ASP A 103 0.57 -11.62 -3.28
N ARG A 104 -0.64 -11.81 -3.82
CA ARG A 104 -1.30 -10.86 -4.74
C ARG A 104 -2.69 -10.50 -4.25
N ALA A 105 -3.11 -9.26 -4.48
CA ALA A 105 -4.45 -8.80 -4.19
C ALA A 105 -4.93 -7.75 -5.20
N GLU A 106 -6.24 -7.67 -5.40
CA GLU A 106 -6.89 -6.56 -6.09
C GLU A 106 -7.75 -5.81 -5.06
N VAL A 107 -7.55 -4.50 -4.96
CA VAL A 107 -8.29 -3.62 -4.06
C VAL A 107 -8.95 -2.51 -4.86
N ARG A 108 -10.14 -2.11 -4.47
CA ARG A 108 -10.90 -1.03 -5.10
C ARG A 108 -11.08 0.13 -4.14
N ALA A 109 -10.72 1.34 -4.56
CA ALA A 109 -11.12 2.56 -3.87
C ALA A 109 -12.18 3.32 -4.67
N ARG A 110 -13.25 3.74 -3.99
CA ARG A 110 -14.28 4.65 -4.52
C ARG A 110 -14.35 5.90 -3.66
N PHE A 111 -14.38 7.06 -4.31
CA PHE A 111 -14.41 8.36 -3.64
C PHE A 111 -14.96 9.42 -4.59
N THR A 112 -15.16 10.64 -4.10
CA THR A 112 -15.33 11.82 -4.96
C THR A 112 -14.08 12.68 -4.89
N ASN A 113 -13.67 13.24 -6.02
CA ASN A 113 -12.67 14.30 -6.08
C ASN A 113 -13.29 15.52 -6.78
N HIS A 114 -13.36 16.67 -6.10
CA HIS A 114 -14.13 17.84 -6.56
C HIS A 114 -15.57 17.48 -6.96
N GLU A 115 -16.25 16.70 -6.11
CA GLU A 115 -17.63 16.21 -6.32
C GLU A 115 -17.82 15.22 -7.49
N GLN A 116 -16.76 14.96 -8.27
CA GLN A 116 -16.81 13.98 -9.36
C GLN A 116 -16.49 12.59 -8.82
N PRO A 117 -17.31 11.56 -9.12
CA PRO A 117 -17.02 10.19 -8.69
C PRO A 117 -15.75 9.67 -9.37
N ARG A 118 -14.86 9.11 -8.56
CA ARG A 118 -13.63 8.45 -8.97
C ARG A 118 -13.62 7.01 -8.46
N GLU A 119 -12.98 6.15 -9.23
CA GLU A 119 -12.78 4.76 -8.86
C GLU A 119 -11.42 4.29 -9.37
N ASN A 120 -10.58 3.80 -8.45
CA ASN A 120 -9.29 3.19 -8.73
C ASN A 120 -9.34 1.69 -8.40
N ARG A 121 -8.77 0.86 -9.26
CA ARG A 121 -8.32 -0.50 -8.93
C ARG A 121 -6.82 -0.45 -8.68
N PHE A 122 -6.42 -1.14 -7.62
CA PHE A 122 -5.04 -1.35 -7.24
C PHE A 122 -4.76 -2.83 -7.37
N ASP A 123 -3.77 -3.17 -8.19
CA ASP A 123 -3.18 -4.50 -8.14
C ASP A 123 -2.01 -4.41 -7.16
N LEU A 124 -2.01 -5.26 -6.13
CA LEU A 124 -1.00 -5.27 -5.07
C LEU A 124 -0.19 -6.57 -5.08
N VAL A 125 1.06 -6.45 -4.66
CA VAL A 125 1.99 -7.56 -4.40
C VAL A 125 2.53 -7.45 -2.98
N ARG A 126 2.72 -8.60 -2.30
CA ARG A 126 3.41 -8.63 -1.01
C ARG A 126 4.91 -8.83 -1.23
N GLU A 127 5.71 -7.84 -0.86
CA GLU A 127 7.18 -7.89 -0.92
C GLU A 127 7.76 -7.49 0.45
N GLY A 128 8.72 -8.26 0.97
CA GLY A 128 9.33 -7.97 2.27
C GLY A 128 8.32 -7.87 3.42
N GLY A 129 7.23 -8.65 3.36
CA GLY A 129 6.16 -8.64 4.36
C GLY A 129 5.14 -7.50 4.20
N ARG A 130 5.35 -6.55 3.29
CA ARG A 130 4.48 -5.39 3.07
C ARG A 130 3.66 -5.54 1.79
N TRP A 131 2.41 -5.10 1.81
CA TRP A 131 1.62 -4.94 0.58
C TRP A 131 2.01 -3.63 -0.11
N LEU A 132 2.36 -3.74 -1.39
CA LEU A 132 2.82 -2.63 -2.22
C LEU A 132 1.99 -2.60 -3.50
N VAL A 133 1.77 -1.39 -4.01
CA VAL A 133 1.03 -1.12 -5.25
C VAL A 133 1.88 -1.53 -6.45
N ASP A 134 1.40 -2.50 -7.22
CA ASP A 134 2.04 -3.02 -8.43
C ASP A 134 1.46 -2.43 -9.72
N ASP A 135 0.18 -2.01 -9.68
CA ASP A 135 -0.44 -1.16 -10.70
C ASP A 135 -1.60 -0.34 -10.09
N ILE A 136 -1.91 0.79 -10.72
CA ILE A 136 -3.11 1.60 -10.47
C ILE A 136 -3.82 1.76 -11.80
N ARG A 137 -5.11 1.46 -11.82
CA ARG A 137 -5.92 1.57 -13.05
C ARG A 137 -7.31 2.10 -12.79
N THR A 138 -7.85 2.80 -13.77
CA THR A 138 -9.26 3.18 -13.82
C THR A 138 -10.02 2.27 -14.78
N THR A 139 -11.25 1.93 -14.41
CA THR A 139 -12.13 1.09 -15.24
C THR A 139 -13.38 1.84 -15.70
N ASN A 140 -13.43 3.16 -15.50
CA ASN A 140 -14.61 3.96 -15.83
C ASN A 140 -14.66 4.34 -17.31
N SER A 141 -15.84 4.73 -17.78
CA SER A 141 -16.12 5.09 -19.17
C SER A 141 -15.50 6.42 -19.62
N GLN A 142 -14.88 7.18 -18.72
CA GLN A 142 -14.27 8.47 -19.06
C GLN A 142 -12.85 8.33 -19.60
N GLY A 143 -12.29 7.11 -19.61
CA GLY A 143 -10.98 6.81 -20.16
C GLY A 143 -10.22 5.84 -19.26
N PRO A 144 -10.21 4.52 -19.59
CA PRO A 144 -9.45 3.57 -18.82
C PRO A 144 -7.95 3.85 -19.00
N TRP A 145 -7.22 3.94 -17.90
CA TRP A 145 -5.77 4.02 -17.90
C TRP A 145 -5.19 3.03 -16.89
N SER A 146 -3.92 2.66 -17.07
CA SER A 146 -3.13 1.85 -16.15
C SER A 146 -1.74 2.47 -16.04
N MET A 147 -1.23 2.66 -14.83
CA MET A 147 0.08 3.28 -14.61
C MET A 147 1.18 2.46 -15.28
N VAL A 148 1.16 1.14 -15.08
CA VAL A 148 2.12 0.22 -15.68
C VAL A 148 2.04 0.27 -17.20
N LYS A 149 0.82 0.23 -17.76
CA LYS A 149 0.65 0.29 -19.22
C LYS A 149 1.19 1.59 -19.78
N THR A 150 0.83 2.73 -19.17
CA THR A 150 1.27 4.06 -19.59
C THR A 150 2.79 4.18 -19.59
N LEU A 151 3.46 3.74 -18.51
CA LEU A 151 4.93 3.76 -18.42
C LEU A 151 5.60 2.80 -19.41
N THR A 152 5.02 1.62 -19.63
CA THR A 152 5.57 0.62 -20.57
C THR A 152 5.42 1.08 -22.02
N ASP A 153 4.29 1.68 -22.37
CA ASP A 153 4.05 2.24 -23.69
C ASP A 153 5.02 3.39 -23.98
N ALA A 154 5.28 4.26 -23.00
CA ALA A 154 6.26 5.34 -23.13
C ALA A 154 7.67 4.81 -23.38
N ALA A 155 8.10 3.80 -22.63
CA ALA A 155 9.40 3.15 -22.82
C ALA A 155 9.56 2.46 -24.19
N SER A 156 8.44 2.12 -24.85
CA SER A 156 8.44 1.47 -26.17
C SER A 156 8.46 2.47 -27.34
N ARG A 157 8.29 3.78 -27.08
CA ARG A 157 8.33 4.80 -28.14
C ARG A 157 9.78 5.10 -28.52
N PRO A 158 10.07 5.31 -29.82
CA PRO A 158 11.37 5.82 -30.23
C PRO A 158 11.62 7.20 -29.61
N PRO A 159 12.88 7.58 -29.33
CA PRO A 159 13.21 8.92 -28.87
C PRO A 159 12.72 9.95 -29.89
N GLN A 160 12.12 11.02 -29.39
CA GLN A 160 11.67 12.18 -30.18
C GLN A 160 12.86 13.08 -30.54
#